data_AF-B7SP35-F1
#
_entry.id   AF-B7SP35-F1
#
_cell.length_a   1.000
_cell.length_b   1.000
_cell.length_c   1.000
_cell.angle_alpha   90.00
_cell.angle_beta   90.00
_cell.angle_gamma   90.00
#
_symmetry.space_group_name_H-M   'P 1'
#
loop_
_entity.id
_entity.type
_entity.pdbx_description
1 polymer ?
#
loop_
_entity_poly.entity_id
_entity_poly.type
_entity_poly.pdbx_seq_one_letter_code
_entity_poly.pdbx_strand_id
1 'polypeptide(L)'
;PGGLSQARVKTVANNVCYDENDTEVPKSVFCTVYDHGSPCMHDIGGPVMSKVDGAWTLHGVVSGGAKGCKVGEHPMLHTRVALFAHFIDKYTHATGASGKGQCDLRTTSA
;
A
#
# COMPACT_ATOMS: atom_id res chain seq x y z
N PRO A 1 -18.44 15.68 4.81
CA PRO A 1 -18.08 15.46 3.38
C PRO A 1 -17.80 13.96 3.13
N GLY A 2 -18.44 13.35 2.14
CA GLY A 2 -18.41 11.89 1.91
C GLY A 2 -17.89 11.51 0.53
N GLY A 3 -16.64 11.86 0.21
CA GLY A 3 -16.04 11.58 -1.10
C GLY A 3 -14.60 11.08 -0.98
N LEU A 4 -14.05 10.57 -2.09
CA LEU A 4 -12.65 10.15 -2.18
C LEU A 4 -11.72 11.29 -1.77
N SER A 5 -10.71 10.95 -0.99
CA SER A 5 -9.74 11.92 -0.44
C SER A 5 -8.33 11.59 -0.89
N GLN A 6 -7.46 12.60 -0.88
CA GLN A 6 -6.03 12.48 -1.17
C GLN A 6 -5.24 13.21 -0.10
N ALA A 7 -4.18 12.58 0.40
CA ALA A 7 -3.21 13.19 1.29
C ALA A 7 -1.80 13.09 0.71
N ARG A 8 -0.96 14.11 0.95
CA ARG A 8 0.46 14.06 0.61
C ARG A 8 1.23 13.40 1.75
N VAL A 9 2.25 12.65 1.38
CA VAL A 9 3.02 11.87 2.35
C VAL A 9 4.52 11.95 2.08
N LYS A 10 5.32 11.70 3.12
CA LYS A 10 6.79 11.56 3.06
C LYS A 10 7.19 10.15 3.46
N THR A 11 8.11 9.53 2.73
CA THR A 11 8.71 8.25 3.12
C THR A 11 9.74 8.46 4.22
N VAL A 12 9.84 7.52 5.14
CA VAL A 12 10.91 7.49 6.16
C VAL A 12 11.78 6.26 5.98
N ALA A 13 12.97 6.28 6.57
CA ALA A 13 13.89 5.16 6.50
C ALA A 13 13.37 3.96 7.32
N ASN A 14 13.68 2.73 6.88
CA ASN A 14 13.20 1.52 7.54
C ASN A 14 13.69 1.37 8.99
N ASN A 15 14.81 2.00 9.38
CA ASN A 15 15.32 1.96 10.76
C ASN A 15 14.50 2.79 11.76
N VAL A 16 13.59 3.64 11.28
CA VAL A 16 12.61 4.38 12.09
C VAL A 16 11.18 3.96 11.75
N CYS A 17 11.04 2.79 11.11
CA CYS A 17 9.79 2.23 10.64
C CYS A 17 9.43 1.04 11.53
N TYR A 18 8.43 1.23 12.38
CA TYR A 18 7.97 0.27 13.36
C TYR A 18 6.45 0.17 13.28
N ASP A 19 5.93 -1.01 13.63
CA ASP A 19 4.49 -1.20 13.73
C ASP A 19 3.91 -0.59 15.00
N GLU A 20 2.60 -0.78 15.19
CA GLU A 20 1.87 -0.29 16.38
C GLU A 20 2.32 -0.93 17.71
N ASN A 21 3.14 -1.99 17.65
CA ASN A 21 3.70 -2.68 18.82
C ASN A 21 5.22 -2.38 18.96
N ASP A 22 5.70 -1.32 18.31
CA ASP A 22 7.11 -0.91 18.28
C ASP A 22 8.07 -2.00 17.75
N THR A 23 7.57 -2.88 16.89
CA THR A 23 8.37 -3.95 16.28
C THR A 23 8.91 -3.51 14.92
N GLU A 24 10.17 -3.87 14.64
CA GLU A 24 10.79 -3.62 13.34
C GLU A 24 9.98 -4.30 12.22
N VAL A 25 9.68 -3.54 11.16
CA VAL A 25 8.95 -4.10 10.03
C VAL A 25 9.90 -4.81 9.04
N PRO A 26 9.43 -5.85 8.33
CA PRO A 26 10.25 -6.51 7.31
C PRO A 26 10.58 -5.56 6.15
N LYS A 27 11.66 -5.86 5.40
CA LYS A 27 12.08 -5.08 4.22
C LYS A 27 11.02 -5.00 3.10
N SER A 28 10.05 -5.91 3.13
CA SER A 28 8.87 -5.90 2.25
C SER A 28 7.89 -4.77 2.57
N VAL A 29 8.09 -4.04 3.66
CA VAL A 29 7.30 -2.89 4.09
C VAL A 29 8.15 -1.62 4.04
N PHE A 30 7.54 -0.51 3.67
CA PHE A 30 8.11 0.82 3.87
C PHE A 30 7.12 1.70 4.62
N CYS A 31 7.64 2.69 5.34
CA CYS A 31 6.85 3.59 6.14
C CYS A 31 6.69 4.96 5.52
N THR A 32 5.60 5.61 5.89
CA THR A 32 5.37 7.00 5.56
C THR A 32 4.79 7.79 6.73
N VAL A 33 5.05 9.10 6.72
CA VAL A 33 4.50 10.06 7.70
C VAL A 33 3.73 11.16 6.97
N TYR A 34 2.67 11.65 7.59
CA TYR A 34 1.75 12.62 7.02
C TYR A 34 1.74 13.90 7.84
N ASP A 35 1.78 15.05 7.16
CA ASP A 35 1.64 16.36 7.81
C ASP A 35 0.16 16.66 8.11
N HIS A 36 -0.77 16.21 7.24
CA HIS A 36 -2.22 16.41 7.37
C HIS A 36 -2.99 15.21 6.82
N GLY A 37 -3.93 14.70 7.61
CA GLY A 37 -4.68 13.48 7.29
C GLY A 37 -3.80 12.24 7.24
N SER A 38 -4.38 11.05 7.26
CA SER A 38 -3.68 9.80 7.00
C SER A 38 -4.68 8.77 6.48
N PRO A 39 -4.22 7.71 5.78
CA PRO A 39 -5.03 6.53 5.58
C PRO A 39 -5.56 6.01 6.91
N CYS A 40 -6.80 5.55 6.90
CA CYS A 40 -7.53 4.99 8.03
C CYS A 40 -7.99 3.57 7.68
N MET A 41 -8.83 2.96 8.51
CA MET A 41 -9.27 1.57 8.37
C MET A 41 -9.84 1.22 6.99
N HIS A 42 -10.56 2.14 6.35
CA HIS A 42 -11.17 1.93 5.04
C HIS A 42 -10.23 2.25 3.85
N ASP A 43 -9.02 2.74 4.13
CA ASP A 43 -8.00 3.00 3.12
C ASP A 43 -6.97 1.87 3.03
N ILE A 44 -7.08 0.81 3.85
CA ILE A 44 -6.26 -0.40 3.75
C ILE A 44 -6.50 -1.04 2.38
N GLY A 45 -5.42 -1.40 1.68
CA GLY A 45 -5.47 -1.80 0.28
C GLY A 45 -5.39 -0.63 -0.71
N GLY A 46 -5.49 0.61 -0.24
CA GLY A 46 -5.37 1.83 -1.04
C GLY A 46 -3.94 2.08 -1.52
N PRO A 47 -3.77 2.86 -2.60
CA PRO A 47 -2.47 3.02 -3.25
C PRO A 47 -1.64 4.18 -2.68
N VAL A 48 -0.33 3.99 -2.61
CA VAL A 48 0.66 5.06 -2.44
C VAL A 48 1.37 5.27 -3.78
N MET A 49 1.19 6.45 -4.36
CA MET A 49 1.59 6.73 -5.74
C MET A 49 2.33 8.06 -5.86
N SER A 50 3.19 8.16 -6.87
CA SER A 50 3.76 9.44 -7.30
C SER A 50 3.78 9.52 -8.81
N LYS A 51 3.87 10.75 -9.35
CA LYS A 51 3.98 10.97 -10.78
C LYS A 51 5.47 10.95 -11.18
N VAL A 52 5.86 9.98 -11.98
CA VAL A 52 7.22 9.80 -12.52
C VAL A 52 7.11 9.87 -14.05
N ASP A 53 7.89 10.75 -14.68
CA ASP A 53 7.91 10.93 -16.14
C ASP A 53 6.52 11.09 -16.79
N GLY A 54 5.63 11.80 -16.11
CA GLY A 54 4.28 12.07 -16.59
C GLY A 54 3.24 10.98 -16.32
N ALA A 55 3.66 9.80 -15.85
CA ALA A 55 2.78 8.68 -15.49
C ALA A 55 2.70 8.51 -13.98
N TRP A 56 1.58 7.97 -13.49
CA TRP A 56 1.47 7.61 -12.07
C TRP A 56 2.07 6.22 -11.82
N THR A 57 3.03 6.16 -10.90
CA THR A 57 3.70 4.93 -10.48
C THR A 57 3.19 4.50 -9.11
N LEU A 58 2.81 3.22 -8.99
CA LEU A 58 2.42 2.60 -7.72
C LEU A 58 3.67 2.14 -6.94
N HIS A 59 3.85 2.69 -5.75
CA HIS A 59 4.98 2.35 -4.87
C HIS A 59 4.58 1.42 -3.74
N GLY A 60 3.37 1.62 -3.21
CA GLY A 60 2.91 0.91 -2.03
C GLY A 60 1.42 0.65 -1.99
N VAL A 61 1.04 -0.31 -1.15
CA VAL A 61 -0.34 -0.60 -0.78
C VAL A 61 -0.45 -0.45 0.73
N VAL A 62 -1.41 0.37 1.20
CA VAL A 62 -1.63 0.60 2.64
C VAL A 62 -1.92 -0.73 3.33
N SER A 63 -1.10 -1.10 4.31
CA SER A 63 -1.19 -2.39 5.00
C SER A 63 -1.43 -2.27 6.51
N GLY A 64 -1.15 -1.11 7.11
CA GLY A 64 -1.35 -0.88 8.53
C GLY A 64 -0.87 0.50 9.00
N GLY A 65 -0.95 0.74 10.30
CA GLY A 65 -0.58 2.00 10.94
C GLY A 65 -1.22 2.14 12.32
N ALA A 66 -1.25 3.35 12.87
CA ALA A 66 -1.78 3.60 14.20
C ALA A 66 -3.27 3.22 14.35
N LYS A 67 -3.62 2.50 15.43
CA LYS A 67 -5.02 2.25 15.80
C LYS A 67 -5.79 3.55 15.98
N GLY A 68 -7.06 3.54 15.57
CA GLY A 68 -7.96 4.68 15.75
C GLY A 68 -7.68 5.86 14.82
N CYS A 69 -6.93 5.65 13.73
CA CYS A 69 -6.71 6.66 12.67
C CYS A 69 -6.08 7.95 13.19
N LYS A 70 -5.13 7.78 14.12
CA LYS A 70 -4.41 8.88 14.72
C LYS A 70 -3.22 9.27 13.85
N VAL A 71 -3.23 10.51 13.38
CA VAL A 71 -2.15 11.06 12.57
C VAL A 71 -0.93 11.34 13.47
N GLY A 72 0.24 10.83 13.09
CA GLY A 72 1.52 11.22 13.68
C GLY A 72 1.99 10.42 14.91
N GLU A 73 1.17 9.50 15.47
CA GLU A 73 1.64 8.62 16.56
C GLU A 73 2.58 7.52 16.05
N HIS A 74 2.18 6.81 14.98
CA HIS A 74 3.03 5.82 14.31
C HIS A 74 3.09 6.10 12.81
N PRO A 75 4.18 5.75 12.12
CA PRO A 75 4.22 5.78 10.67
C PRO A 75 3.14 4.86 10.08
N MET A 76 2.63 5.22 8.90
CA MET A 76 1.77 4.33 8.13
C MET A 76 2.63 3.31 7.39
N LEU A 77 2.18 2.06 7.40
CA LEU A 77 2.89 0.92 6.82
C LEU A 77 2.33 0.59 5.44
N HIS A 78 3.23 0.36 4.49
CA HIS A 78 2.86 0.01 3.12
C HIS A 78 3.68 -1.15 2.61
N THR A 79 3.00 -2.12 1.97
CA THR A 79 3.66 -3.19 1.22
C THR A 79 4.43 -2.58 0.05
N ARG A 80 5.73 -2.86 -0.07
CA ARG A 80 6.60 -2.37 -1.15
C ARG A 80 6.32 -3.13 -2.45
N VAL A 81 5.49 -2.55 -3.31
CA VAL A 81 4.97 -3.21 -4.53
C VAL A 81 6.07 -3.71 -5.45
N ALA A 82 7.19 -2.99 -5.57
CA ALA A 82 8.32 -3.39 -6.41
C ALA A 82 8.88 -4.80 -6.08
N LEU A 83 8.83 -5.23 -4.82
CA LEU A 83 9.31 -6.55 -4.42
C LEU A 83 8.34 -7.69 -4.77
N PHE A 84 7.09 -7.35 -5.13
CA PHE A 84 6.05 -8.31 -5.50
C PHE A 84 5.70 -8.27 -6.98
N ALA A 85 6.45 -7.53 -7.82
CA ALA A 85 6.18 -7.39 -9.24
C ALA A 85 6.06 -8.74 -9.96
N HIS A 86 6.98 -9.69 -9.70
CA HIS A 86 6.91 -11.03 -10.28
C HIS A 86 5.71 -11.85 -9.79
N PHE A 87 5.27 -11.65 -8.54
CA PHE A 87 4.03 -12.26 -8.06
C PHE A 87 2.82 -11.68 -8.79
N ILE A 88 2.74 -10.36 -8.90
CA ILE A 88 1.66 -9.65 -9.60
C ILE A 88 1.59 -10.10 -11.06
N ASP A 89 2.73 -10.16 -11.74
CA ASP A 89 2.87 -10.55 -13.15
C ASP A 89 2.18 -11.88 -13.47
N LYS A 90 2.32 -12.88 -12.58
CA LYS A 90 1.67 -14.20 -12.71
C LYS A 90 0.15 -14.13 -12.79
N TYR A 91 -0.46 -13.11 -12.18
CA TYR A 91 -1.90 -12.94 -12.14
C TYR A 91 -2.41 -11.88 -13.11
N THR A 92 -1.55 -10.99 -13.60
CA THR A 92 -1.92 -9.92 -14.56
C THR A 92 -1.66 -10.31 -16.01
N HIS A 93 -0.70 -11.22 -16.26
CA HIS A 93 -0.40 -11.74 -17.60
C HIS A 93 -0.95 -13.14 -17.80
N ALA A 94 -2.28 -13.27 -17.77
CA ALA A 94 -2.94 -14.46 -18.26
C ALA A 94 -2.73 -14.57 -19.79
N THR A 95 -1.62 -15.17 -20.23
CA THR A 95 -1.58 -15.76 -21.57
C THR A 95 -2.72 -16.76 -21.63
N GLY A 96 -3.60 -16.65 -22.63
CA GLY A 96 -4.83 -17.44 -22.78
C GLY A 96 -4.63 -18.96 -22.98
N ALA A 97 -3.87 -19.61 -22.11
CA ALA A 97 -3.84 -21.06 -21.95
C ALA A 97 -4.65 -21.38 -20.70
N SER A 98 -5.82 -21.97 -20.92
CA SER A 98 -6.69 -22.54 -19.91
C SER A 98 -5.91 -23.54 -19.05
N GLY A 99 -5.45 -23.10 -17.87
CA GLY A 99 -4.65 -23.90 -16.95
C GLY A 99 -4.73 -23.30 -15.55
N LYS A 100 -5.52 -23.95 -14.69
CA LYS A 100 -5.78 -23.69 -13.26
C LYS A 100 -4.86 -22.63 -12.61
N GLY A 101 -5.40 -21.43 -12.40
CA GLY A 101 -4.70 -20.34 -11.70
C GLY A 101 -5.19 -18.91 -11.95
N GLN A 102 -6.31 -18.71 -12.66
CA GLN A 102 -6.83 -17.36 -12.93
C GLN A 102 -7.42 -16.74 -11.66
N CYS A 103 -6.82 -15.64 -11.21
CA CYS A 103 -7.47 -14.69 -10.33
C CYS A 103 -8.33 -13.78 -11.21
N ASP A 104 -9.63 -14.06 -11.27
CA ASP A 104 -10.59 -13.16 -11.90
C ASP A 104 -11.07 -12.13 -10.87
N LEU A 105 -10.50 -10.93 -10.93
CA LEU A 105 -10.86 -9.80 -10.07
C LEU A 105 -12.31 -9.31 -10.29
N ARG A 106 -13.02 -9.83 -11.30
CA ARG A 106 -14.44 -9.53 -11.53
C ARG A 106 -15.39 -10.48 -10.81
N THR A 107 -14.89 -11.63 -10.33
CA THR A 107 -15.70 -12.64 -9.63
C THR A 107 -15.41 -12.72 -8.14
N THR A 108 -14.43 -11.98 -7.63
CA THR A 108 -14.29 -11.72 -6.19
C THR A 108 -15.30 -10.64 -5.77
N SER A 109 -16.55 -11.05 -5.61
CA SER A 109 -17.54 -10.28 -4.86
C SER A 109 -17.08 -10.12 -3.41
N ALA A 110 -17.29 -8.92 -2.85
CA ALA A 110 -17.16 -8.64 -1.43
C ALA A 110 -18.20 -9.42 -0.59
#